data_AF-A0A6J7EHR5-F1
#
_entry.id   AF-A0A6J7EHR5-F1
#
_cell.length_a   1.000
_cell.length_b   1.000
_cell.length_c   1.000
_cell.angle_alpha   90.00
_cell.angle_beta   90.00
_cell.angle_gamma   90.00
#
_symmetry.space_group_name_H-M   'P 1'
#
loop_
_entity.id
_entity.type
_entity.pdbx_description
1 polymer ?
#
loop_
_entity_poly.entity_id
_entity_poly.type
_entity_poly.pdbx_seq_one_letter_code
_entity_poly.pdbx_strand_id
1 'polypeptide(L)'
;MRGALIVIAAVMWPFALIAGWTLQSTAATSDGEPTEVIVATWMRDNHAEWAVAGLETLYYRYIERPAIGGTPQISADITAEDAADVEGVVERVVEPVASPSALPTMTAAASPTASSPSATPSAIPTVAHLDPPATLISPVLEPEPKEGEWQPVGSLVDGLPAVYVARVRADNVHTSYYATAMWIDTTLAKAMFIPGYEEPAGGPNPFNGALPQDLWPVVLANFNGAFRLGDSMGGYAYDGDEVARLVDGKGTTVVYRDGTIKVGKWGRDFTLTTDMMAVRQNLNLIVDHGESTVTSASDNVVWGATTDKESLAWRAAIGQRADGSIVYVGSPFLSAQGLADTLVRAGVQEAMVLDMNNWWTAGFYFRHKADGTPLCRKLEPMIPEGCDRFLRPYKRDSFQFLARGAVSR
;
A
#
# COMPACT_ATOMS: atom_id res chain seq x y z
N MET A 1 -32.62 -20.09 -43.95
CA MET A 1 -31.58 -20.24 -42.90
C MET A 1 -30.18 -19.80 -43.37
N ARG A 2 -29.67 -20.22 -44.54
CA ARG A 2 -28.35 -19.79 -45.05
C ARG A 2 -28.18 -18.27 -45.26
N GLY A 3 -29.20 -17.58 -45.77
CA GLY A 3 -29.14 -16.12 -45.98
C GLY A 3 -29.08 -15.31 -44.67
N ALA A 4 -29.78 -15.76 -43.62
CA ALA A 4 -29.74 -15.11 -42.30
C ALA A 4 -28.37 -15.29 -41.62
N LEU A 5 -27.74 -16.47 -41.75
CA LEU A 5 -26.38 -16.73 -41.27
C LEU A 5 -25.32 -15.86 -41.97
N ILE A 6 -25.47 -15.62 -43.29
CA ILE A 6 -24.56 -14.76 -44.05
C ILE A 6 -24.72 -13.29 -43.66
N VAL A 7 -25.96 -12.83 -43.43
CA VAL A 7 -26.22 -11.45 -42.96
C VAL A 7 -25.72 -11.25 -41.53
N ILE A 8 -25.93 -12.22 -40.63
CA ILE A 8 -25.38 -12.17 -39.27
C ILE A 8 -23.85 -12.16 -39.32
N ALA A 9 -23.21 -13.01 -40.13
CA ALA A 9 -21.76 -13.00 -40.29
C ALA A 9 -21.23 -11.69 -40.88
N ALA A 10 -21.92 -11.13 -41.89
CA ALA A 10 -21.53 -9.86 -42.52
C ALA A 10 -21.67 -8.64 -41.59
N VAL A 11 -22.61 -8.70 -40.63
CA VAL A 11 -22.76 -7.66 -39.60
C VAL A 11 -21.77 -7.87 -38.47
N MET A 12 -21.54 -9.11 -38.00
CA MET A 12 -20.67 -9.41 -36.87
C MET A 12 -19.17 -9.30 -37.19
N TRP A 13 -18.76 -9.52 -38.45
CA TRP A 13 -17.36 -9.50 -38.85
C TRP A 13 -16.68 -8.12 -38.73
N PRO A 14 -17.31 -7.00 -39.17
CA PRO A 14 -16.83 -5.65 -38.88
C PRO A 14 -16.70 -5.37 -37.38
N PHE A 15 -17.66 -5.79 -36.56
CA PHE A 15 -17.58 -5.61 -35.10
C PHE A 15 -16.44 -6.43 -34.49
N ALA A 16 -16.20 -7.66 -34.95
CA ALA A 16 -15.09 -8.48 -34.50
C ALA A 16 -13.72 -7.90 -34.91
N LEU A 17 -13.62 -7.29 -36.10
CA LEU A 17 -12.41 -6.60 -36.56
C LEU A 17 -12.14 -5.31 -35.76
N ILE A 18 -13.18 -4.52 -35.48
CA ILE A 18 -13.08 -3.32 -34.65
C ILE A 18 -12.73 -3.71 -33.21
N ALA A 19 -13.33 -4.77 -32.68
CA ALA A 19 -13.01 -5.30 -31.36
C ALA A 19 -11.56 -5.81 -31.29
N GLY A 20 -11.11 -6.56 -32.29
CA GLY A 20 -9.72 -7.01 -32.39
C GLY A 20 -8.72 -5.85 -32.51
N TRP A 21 -9.05 -4.84 -33.30
CA TRP A 21 -8.19 -3.65 -33.47
C TRP A 21 -8.11 -2.78 -32.21
N THR A 22 -9.24 -2.58 -31.52
CA THR A 22 -9.28 -1.83 -30.25
C THR A 22 -8.63 -2.61 -29.10
N LEU A 23 -8.79 -3.94 -29.04
CA LEU A 23 -8.08 -4.78 -28.08
C LEU A 23 -6.58 -4.76 -28.33
N GLN A 24 -6.16 -4.77 -29.60
CA GLN A 24 -4.76 -4.64 -29.97
C GLN A 24 -4.21 -3.25 -29.63
N SER A 25 -5.02 -2.19 -29.71
CA SER A 25 -4.61 -0.85 -29.24
C SER A 25 -4.48 -0.78 -27.73
N THR A 26 -5.39 -1.38 -26.96
CA THR A 26 -5.28 -1.49 -25.49
C THR A 26 -4.03 -2.31 -25.13
N ALA A 27 -3.81 -3.44 -25.79
CA ALA A 27 -2.61 -4.25 -25.59
C ALA A 27 -1.30 -3.50 -25.87
N ALA A 28 -1.32 -2.56 -26.83
CA ALA A 28 -0.16 -1.74 -27.17
C ALA A 28 0.15 -0.66 -26.12
N THR A 29 -0.83 -0.23 -25.32
CA THR A 29 -0.65 0.75 -24.23
C THR A 29 -0.53 0.11 -22.86
N SER A 30 -0.66 -1.22 -22.78
CA SER A 30 -0.76 -1.96 -21.54
C SER A 30 0.58 -2.26 -20.84
N ASP A 31 1.72 -1.82 -21.38
CA ASP A 31 3.05 -1.84 -20.74
C ASP A 31 3.37 -3.13 -19.94
N GLY A 32 3.29 -4.30 -20.60
CA GLY A 32 3.66 -5.58 -19.99
C GLY A 32 2.60 -6.22 -19.09
N GLU A 33 1.38 -5.68 -19.05
CA GLU A 33 0.24 -6.33 -18.39
C GLU A 33 0.00 -7.76 -18.92
N PRO A 34 -0.44 -8.69 -18.06
CA PRO A 34 -0.87 -10.02 -18.47
C PRO A 34 -2.08 -9.91 -19.38
N THR A 35 -2.23 -10.86 -20.31
CA THR A 35 -3.32 -10.82 -21.31
C THR A 35 -4.70 -10.76 -20.65
N GLU A 36 -4.88 -11.39 -19.49
CA GLU A 36 -6.12 -11.32 -18.71
C GLU A 36 -6.45 -9.89 -18.23
N VAL A 37 -5.45 -9.11 -17.81
CA VAL A 37 -5.63 -7.71 -17.36
C VAL A 37 -5.94 -6.82 -18.56
N ILE A 38 -5.25 -7.02 -19.68
CA ILE A 38 -5.49 -6.29 -20.93
C ILE A 38 -6.92 -6.53 -21.42
N VAL A 39 -7.34 -7.80 -21.46
CA VAL A 39 -8.68 -8.19 -21.91
C VAL A 39 -9.74 -7.66 -20.97
N ALA A 40 -9.54 -7.76 -19.65
CA ALA A 40 -10.48 -7.21 -18.66
C ALA A 40 -10.61 -5.68 -18.79
N THR A 41 -9.50 -4.97 -18.96
CA THR A 41 -9.46 -3.52 -19.15
C THR A 41 -10.19 -3.13 -20.43
N TRP A 42 -9.87 -3.77 -21.56
CA TRP A 42 -10.54 -3.53 -22.84
C TRP A 42 -12.05 -3.81 -22.75
N MET A 43 -12.46 -4.90 -22.09
CA MET A 43 -13.88 -5.22 -21.93
C MET A 43 -14.61 -4.19 -21.04
N ARG A 44 -13.98 -3.67 -19.97
CA ARG A 44 -14.53 -2.58 -19.16
C ARG A 44 -14.69 -1.31 -19.99
N ASP A 45 -13.66 -0.94 -20.75
CA ASP A 45 -13.67 0.24 -21.63
C ASP A 45 -14.71 0.15 -22.76
N ASN A 46 -15.15 -1.06 -23.11
CA ASN A 46 -16.14 -1.31 -24.16
C ASN A 46 -17.53 -1.74 -23.61
N HIS A 47 -17.81 -1.45 -22.34
CA HIS A 47 -19.10 -1.76 -21.69
C HIS A 47 -19.51 -3.25 -21.74
N ALA A 48 -18.53 -4.15 -21.81
CA ALA A 48 -18.71 -5.61 -21.77
C ALA A 48 -18.52 -6.17 -20.35
N GLU A 49 -18.98 -5.43 -19.34
CA GLU A 49 -18.81 -5.75 -17.91
C GLU A 49 -19.29 -7.16 -17.53
N TRP A 50 -20.35 -7.64 -18.19
CA TRP A 50 -20.92 -8.99 -18.00
C TRP A 50 -19.97 -10.13 -18.43
N ALA A 51 -19.05 -9.87 -19.37
CA ALA A 51 -18.10 -10.86 -19.87
C ALA A 51 -16.83 -10.93 -19.02
N VAL A 52 -16.38 -9.80 -18.44
CA VAL A 52 -15.27 -9.73 -17.46
C VAL A 52 -15.61 -10.51 -16.21
N ALA A 53 -16.80 -10.26 -15.66
CA ALA A 53 -17.33 -10.99 -14.52
C ALA A 53 -17.32 -12.51 -14.77
N GLY A 54 -17.75 -12.94 -15.96
CA GLY A 54 -17.77 -14.35 -16.35
C GLY A 54 -16.38 -14.99 -16.49
N LEU A 55 -15.37 -14.24 -16.98
CA LEU A 55 -14.00 -14.73 -17.17
C LEU A 55 -13.20 -14.73 -15.85
N GLU A 56 -13.30 -13.69 -15.04
CA GLU A 56 -12.70 -13.63 -13.70
C GLU A 56 -13.29 -14.71 -12.78
N THR A 57 -14.62 -14.93 -12.82
CA THR A 57 -15.26 -16.07 -12.14
C THR A 57 -14.75 -17.42 -12.68
N LEU A 58 -14.47 -17.56 -13.98
CA LEU A 58 -13.95 -18.82 -14.53
C LEU A 58 -12.51 -19.10 -14.05
N TYR A 59 -11.65 -18.07 -13.98
CA TYR A 59 -10.27 -18.18 -13.54
C TYR A 59 -10.18 -18.55 -12.05
N TYR A 60 -10.86 -17.81 -11.17
CA TYR A 60 -10.82 -18.08 -9.72
C TYR A 60 -11.58 -19.35 -9.31
N ARG A 61 -12.64 -19.75 -10.04
CA ARG A 61 -13.41 -20.97 -9.72
C ARG A 61 -12.73 -22.26 -10.16
N TYR A 62 -11.93 -22.22 -11.23
CA TYR A 62 -11.40 -23.43 -11.89
C TYR A 62 -9.88 -23.52 -12.01
N ILE A 63 -9.12 -22.43 -11.84
CA ILE A 63 -7.66 -22.41 -12.04
C ILE A 63 -6.89 -22.18 -10.73
N GLU A 64 -7.27 -21.18 -9.91
CA GLU A 64 -6.64 -20.90 -8.60
C GLU A 64 -7.66 -20.98 -7.48
N ARG A 65 -7.96 -22.20 -6.99
CA ARG A 65 -8.73 -22.34 -5.75
C ARG A 65 -7.82 -22.04 -4.56
N PRO A 66 -8.11 -21.00 -3.77
CA PRO A 66 -7.35 -20.74 -2.55
C PRO A 66 -7.41 -21.97 -1.63
N ALA A 67 -6.28 -22.31 -1.01
CA ALA A 67 -6.22 -23.45 -0.11
C ALA A 67 -7.06 -23.19 1.15
N ILE A 68 -7.91 -24.15 1.51
CA ILE A 68 -8.55 -24.21 2.83
C ILE A 68 -7.60 -24.94 3.77
N GLY A 69 -7.32 -24.34 4.93
CA GLY A 69 -6.34 -24.79 5.90
C GLY A 69 -4.90 -24.53 5.45
N GLY A 70 -3.96 -25.25 6.06
CA GLY A 70 -2.53 -25.18 5.76
C GLY A 70 -1.77 -24.12 6.56
N THR A 71 -0.47 -24.06 6.31
CA THR A 71 0.46 -23.11 6.95
C THR A 71 0.84 -22.00 5.97
N PRO A 72 1.03 -20.76 6.46
CA PRO A 72 1.50 -19.66 5.64
C PRO A 72 2.78 -20.00 4.86
N GLN A 73 2.83 -19.59 3.59
CA GLN A 73 3.96 -19.87 2.70
C GLN A 73 5.16 -18.93 2.91
N ILE A 74 4.95 -17.84 3.63
CA ILE A 74 5.97 -16.86 4.02
C ILE A 74 6.03 -16.78 5.54
N SER A 75 7.15 -16.34 6.10
CA SER A 75 7.33 -16.15 7.54
C SER A 75 6.50 -14.95 8.03
N ALA A 76 6.02 -14.97 9.27
CA ALA A 76 5.53 -13.73 9.92
C ALA A 76 6.66 -12.87 10.49
N ASP A 77 7.86 -13.42 10.67
CA ASP A 77 9.08 -12.69 11.02
C ASP A 77 9.66 -12.01 9.76
N ILE A 78 9.65 -10.68 9.77
CA ILE A 78 10.06 -9.81 8.66
C ILE A 78 11.50 -9.30 8.88
N THR A 79 12.06 -9.49 10.08
CA THR A 79 13.38 -8.92 10.44
C THR A 79 14.49 -9.41 9.52
N ALA A 80 14.48 -10.68 9.14
CA ALA A 80 15.45 -11.24 8.21
C ALA A 80 15.27 -10.71 6.77
N GLU A 81 14.02 -10.55 6.33
CA GLU A 81 13.69 -9.99 5.00
C GLU A 81 14.14 -8.53 4.88
N ASP A 82 13.93 -7.76 5.95
CA ASP A 82 14.40 -6.38 6.05
C ASP A 82 15.94 -6.33 6.12
N ALA A 83 16.57 -7.18 6.95
CA ALA A 83 18.02 -7.21 7.14
C ALA A 83 18.85 -7.63 5.91
N ALA A 84 18.29 -8.39 4.97
CA ALA A 84 19.03 -8.96 3.82
C ALA A 84 19.69 -7.92 2.87
N ASP A 85 19.48 -6.61 3.08
CA ASP A 85 20.18 -5.54 2.35
C ASP A 85 21.55 -5.16 2.92
N VAL A 86 21.97 -5.76 4.04
CA VAL A 86 23.27 -5.48 4.68
C VAL A 86 24.42 -6.30 4.07
N GLU A 87 24.15 -7.45 3.45
CA GLU A 87 25.21 -8.41 3.04
C GLU A 87 25.72 -8.26 1.59
N GLY A 88 25.21 -7.31 0.81
CA GLY A 88 25.69 -7.04 -0.55
C GLY A 88 27.03 -6.28 -0.63
N VAL A 89 27.63 -5.90 0.50
CA VAL A 89 28.90 -5.17 0.57
C VAL A 89 29.96 -6.05 1.23
N VAL A 90 30.38 -7.12 0.56
CA VAL A 90 31.66 -7.77 0.90
C VAL A 90 32.77 -6.98 0.21
N GLU A 91 33.07 -5.80 0.76
CA GLU A 91 34.30 -5.09 0.43
C GLU A 91 35.48 -5.86 1.04
N ARG A 92 36.52 -6.03 0.22
CA ARG A 92 37.65 -6.94 0.43
C ARG A 92 38.28 -6.74 1.82
N VAL A 93 38.40 -7.86 2.54
CA VAL A 93 39.25 -7.99 3.73
C VAL A 93 40.67 -7.52 3.40
N VAL A 94 41.09 -6.43 4.03
CA VAL A 94 42.50 -6.13 4.26
C VAL A 94 42.71 -6.26 5.76
N GLU A 95 43.31 -7.37 6.19
CA GLU A 95 43.93 -7.44 7.52
C GLU A 95 45.17 -6.55 7.55
N PRO A 96 45.54 -5.98 8.73
CA PRO A 96 46.56 -6.68 9.50
C PRO A 96 46.47 -6.58 11.05
N VAL A 97 46.77 -7.73 11.67
CA VAL A 97 47.78 -7.98 12.73
C VAL A 97 47.57 -7.42 14.16
N ALA A 98 47.77 -8.33 15.11
CA ALA A 98 47.53 -8.23 16.55
C ALA A 98 48.71 -7.70 17.42
N SER A 99 48.33 -7.03 18.54
CA SER A 99 48.86 -7.09 19.95
C SER A 99 50.35 -6.76 20.26
N PRO A 100 50.78 -6.50 21.54
CA PRO A 100 50.08 -6.61 22.85
C PRO A 100 50.28 -5.45 23.88
N SER A 101 49.62 -5.63 25.04
CA SER A 101 49.61 -4.92 26.34
C SER A 101 50.90 -4.36 26.95
N ALA A 102 50.76 -3.33 27.82
CA ALA A 102 51.33 -3.29 29.19
C ALA A 102 50.73 -2.16 30.09
N LEU A 103 50.47 -2.47 31.36
CA LEU A 103 50.26 -1.60 32.56
C LEU A 103 51.58 -1.59 33.40
N PRO A 104 51.77 -0.92 34.60
CA PRO A 104 50.84 -0.19 35.50
C PRO A 104 51.40 1.10 36.23
N THR A 105 50.56 1.67 37.12
CA THR A 105 50.83 2.38 38.42
C THR A 105 51.28 3.85 38.48
N MET A 106 50.50 4.71 39.18
CA MET A 106 50.77 5.18 40.55
C MET A 106 49.63 6.06 41.10
N THR A 107 49.38 5.88 42.40
CA THR A 107 48.37 6.50 43.27
C THR A 107 48.84 7.85 43.81
N ALA A 108 47.96 8.86 43.91
CA ALA A 108 48.10 9.93 44.92
C ALA A 108 46.78 10.69 45.21
N ALA A 109 46.38 10.56 46.48
CA ALA A 109 45.64 11.42 47.40
C ALA A 109 44.74 12.60 46.92
N ALA A 110 43.57 12.66 47.57
CA ALA A 110 42.50 13.64 47.47
C ALA A 110 42.78 14.99 48.17
N SER A 111 42.05 16.03 47.75
CA SER A 111 41.35 16.97 48.66
C SER A 111 40.21 17.70 47.93
N PRO A 112 39.12 18.09 48.63
CA PRO A 112 37.85 18.47 48.01
C PRO A 112 37.66 20.00 47.97
N THR A 113 37.19 20.59 46.87
CA THR A 113 36.48 21.87 46.96
C THR A 113 35.63 22.18 45.71
N ALA A 114 34.49 22.82 46.00
CA ALA A 114 33.62 23.59 45.12
C ALA A 114 32.65 22.81 44.21
N SER A 115 31.48 22.50 44.78
CA SER A 115 30.24 22.26 44.06
C SER A 115 29.94 23.41 43.09
N SER A 116 30.19 23.17 41.80
CA SER A 116 29.57 23.96 40.73
C SER A 116 28.07 23.63 40.69
N PRO A 117 27.19 24.60 40.40
CA PRO A 117 25.78 24.32 40.24
C PRO A 117 25.61 23.29 39.11
N SER A 118 24.92 22.21 39.45
CA SER A 118 24.52 21.15 38.53
C SER A 118 23.86 21.81 37.31
N ALA A 119 24.54 21.78 36.16
CA ALA A 119 23.89 22.09 34.90
C ALA A 119 22.74 21.08 34.77
N THR A 120 21.52 21.57 34.84
CA THR A 120 20.34 20.77 34.50
C THR A 120 20.63 20.18 33.11
N PRO A 121 20.62 18.85 32.93
CA PRO A 121 20.77 18.30 31.59
C PRO A 121 19.65 18.92 30.76
N SER A 122 20.01 19.71 29.75
CA SER A 122 19.06 20.13 28.73
C SER A 122 18.44 18.84 28.23
N ALA A 123 17.13 18.69 28.45
CA ALA A 123 16.38 17.60 27.86
C ALA A 123 16.69 17.63 26.37
N ILE A 124 17.31 16.56 25.87
CA ILE A 124 17.47 16.37 24.43
C ILE A 124 16.05 16.47 23.88
N PRO A 125 15.79 17.34 22.89
CA PRO A 125 14.45 17.45 22.31
C PRO A 125 14.01 16.05 21.88
N THR A 126 12.97 15.55 22.53
CA THR A 126 12.38 14.25 22.20
C THR A 126 11.60 14.47 20.91
N VAL A 127 12.01 13.79 19.84
CA VAL A 127 11.26 13.80 18.58
C VAL A 127 9.88 13.19 18.86
N ALA A 128 8.81 13.92 18.51
CA ALA A 128 7.45 13.41 18.69
C ALA A 128 7.24 12.20 17.76
N HIS A 129 6.72 11.12 18.32
CA HIS A 129 6.52 9.82 17.67
C HIS A 129 5.26 9.16 18.22
N LEU A 130 4.60 8.33 17.42
CA LEU A 130 3.45 7.50 17.82
C LEU A 130 3.91 6.08 18.18
N ASP A 131 3.36 5.49 19.24
CA ASP A 131 3.58 4.07 19.50
C ASP A 131 2.84 3.20 18.47
N PRO A 132 3.44 2.10 17.98
CA PRO A 132 2.74 1.17 17.10
C PRO A 132 1.50 0.58 17.79
N PRO A 133 0.50 0.09 17.03
CA PRO A 133 -0.70 -0.49 17.59
C PRO A 133 -0.40 -1.70 18.47
N ALA A 134 -1.40 -2.15 19.22
CA ALA A 134 -1.36 -3.49 19.79
C ALA A 134 -1.20 -4.55 18.68
N THR A 135 -0.60 -5.68 19.04
CA THR A 135 -0.47 -6.87 18.18
C THR A 135 -1.81 -7.25 17.56
N LEU A 136 -1.81 -7.53 16.25
CA LEU A 136 -3.00 -8.01 15.56
C LEU A 136 -3.37 -9.41 16.06
N ILE A 137 -4.56 -9.54 16.63
CA ILE A 137 -5.03 -10.83 17.15
C ILE A 137 -5.32 -11.77 15.97
N SER A 138 -4.58 -12.87 15.90
CA SER A 138 -4.81 -13.91 14.90
C SER A 138 -6.18 -14.58 15.12
N PRO A 139 -6.94 -14.89 14.07
CA PRO A 139 -8.25 -15.53 14.19
C PRO A 139 -8.14 -17.05 14.37
N VAL A 140 -6.93 -17.60 14.29
CA VAL A 140 -6.65 -19.01 14.54
C VAL A 140 -6.24 -19.25 16.00
N LEU A 141 -6.39 -20.48 16.47
CA LEU A 141 -6.06 -20.84 17.85
C LEU A 141 -4.54 -20.83 18.11
N GLU A 142 -3.77 -21.27 17.13
CA GLU A 142 -2.30 -21.41 17.24
C GLU A 142 -1.65 -20.50 16.18
N PRO A 143 -1.36 -19.23 16.53
CA PRO A 143 -0.63 -18.32 15.66
C PRO A 143 0.79 -18.83 15.39
N GLU A 144 1.32 -18.54 14.20
CA GLU A 144 2.73 -18.77 13.91
C GLU A 144 3.61 -17.81 14.75
N PRO A 145 4.90 -18.13 14.98
CA PRO A 145 5.82 -17.20 15.64
C PRO A 145 5.82 -15.83 14.95
N LYS A 146 5.74 -14.75 15.74
CA LYS A 146 5.66 -13.36 15.26
C LYS A 146 4.38 -12.98 14.50
N GLU A 147 3.41 -13.88 14.37
CA GLU A 147 2.14 -13.57 13.71
C GLU A 147 1.40 -12.44 14.45
N GLY A 148 1.07 -11.38 13.70
CA GLY A 148 0.41 -10.18 14.18
C GLY A 148 1.30 -9.18 14.91
N GLU A 149 2.57 -9.50 15.18
CA GLU A 149 3.51 -8.58 15.84
C GLU A 149 3.98 -7.49 14.85
N TRP A 150 3.84 -6.22 15.25
CA TRP A 150 4.37 -5.07 14.50
C TRP A 150 5.89 -5.00 14.62
N GLN A 151 6.56 -5.14 13.49
CA GLN A 151 8.02 -5.15 13.40
C GLN A 151 8.50 -3.89 12.66
N PRO A 152 9.46 -3.13 13.21
CA PRO A 152 10.00 -1.96 12.53
C PRO A 152 10.74 -2.39 11.27
N VAL A 153 10.56 -1.64 10.17
CA VAL A 153 11.20 -1.89 8.88
C VAL A 153 11.67 -0.59 8.23
N GLY A 154 12.53 -0.71 7.21
CA GLY A 154 12.99 0.45 6.46
C GLY A 154 13.99 1.31 7.21
N SER A 155 14.31 2.48 6.65
CA SER A 155 15.20 3.44 7.31
C SER A 155 14.52 4.19 8.46
N LEU A 156 15.33 4.57 9.44
CA LEU A 156 14.90 5.36 10.59
C LEU A 156 14.77 6.84 10.21
N VAL A 157 13.89 7.56 10.92
CA VAL A 157 13.72 9.01 10.87
C VAL A 157 14.14 9.57 12.23
N ASP A 158 15.19 10.38 12.24
CA ASP A 158 15.80 10.91 13.47
C ASP A 158 16.11 9.82 14.52
N GLY A 159 16.51 8.63 14.04
CA GLY A 159 16.82 7.47 14.87
C GLY A 159 15.60 6.65 15.35
N LEU A 160 14.39 7.00 14.91
CA LEU A 160 13.15 6.30 15.25
C LEU A 160 12.53 5.59 14.03
N PRO A 161 11.95 4.39 14.18
CA PRO A 161 11.24 3.73 13.10
C PRO A 161 9.92 4.45 12.77
N ALA A 162 9.72 4.81 11.51
CA ALA A 162 8.48 5.42 11.04
C ALA A 162 7.52 4.43 10.38
N VAL A 163 8.00 3.24 10.00
CA VAL A 163 7.24 2.22 9.29
C VAL A 163 7.38 0.88 10.01
N TYR A 164 6.25 0.21 10.20
CA TYR A 164 6.17 -1.11 10.80
C TYR A 164 5.35 -2.03 9.91
N VAL A 165 5.66 -3.32 9.91
CA VAL A 165 4.90 -4.34 9.18
C VAL A 165 4.51 -5.47 10.10
N ALA A 166 3.30 -6.00 9.93
CA ALA A 166 2.81 -7.20 10.60
C ALA A 166 2.13 -8.12 9.57
N ARG A 167 2.30 -9.44 9.76
CA ARG A 167 1.62 -10.47 8.98
C ARG A 167 0.69 -11.25 9.90
N VAL A 168 -0.60 -11.33 9.56
CA VAL A 168 -1.61 -12.04 10.34
C VAL A 168 -2.59 -12.76 9.43
N ARG A 169 -3.08 -13.94 9.82
CA ARG A 169 -4.14 -14.59 9.03
C ARG A 169 -5.42 -13.76 9.08
N ALA A 170 -6.04 -13.57 7.92
CA ALA A 170 -7.26 -12.78 7.80
C ALA A 170 -8.46 -13.51 8.42
N ASP A 171 -8.52 -14.83 8.24
CA ASP A 171 -9.58 -15.72 8.74
C ASP A 171 -9.01 -17.07 9.20
N ASN A 172 -9.87 -17.94 9.76
CA ASN A 172 -9.49 -19.27 10.24
C ASN A 172 -9.81 -20.41 9.24
N VAL A 173 -10.12 -20.07 8.00
CA VAL A 173 -10.48 -21.00 6.91
C VAL A 173 -9.34 -21.11 5.90
N HIS A 174 -8.82 -20.00 5.39
CA HIS A 174 -7.76 -19.90 4.39
C HIS A 174 -6.41 -19.63 5.05
N THR A 175 -6.01 -20.53 5.96
CA THR A 175 -4.86 -20.31 6.86
C THR A 175 -3.49 -20.43 6.19
N SER A 176 -3.43 -20.74 4.89
CA SER A 176 -2.19 -20.75 4.10
C SER A 176 -1.69 -19.35 3.70
N TYR A 177 -2.43 -18.29 4.02
CA TYR A 177 -2.15 -16.94 3.54
C TYR A 177 -2.24 -15.91 4.67
N TYR A 178 -1.36 -14.91 4.62
CA TYR A 178 -1.44 -13.75 5.50
C TYR A 178 -2.13 -12.58 4.83
N ALA A 179 -2.82 -11.77 5.64
CA ALA A 179 -2.92 -10.35 5.41
C ALA A 179 -1.65 -9.68 5.95
N THR A 180 -0.98 -8.93 5.08
CA THR A 180 0.19 -8.13 5.43
C THR A 180 -0.24 -6.67 5.57
N ALA A 181 -0.04 -6.13 6.77
CA ALA A 181 -0.36 -4.76 7.14
C ALA A 181 0.92 -3.94 7.32
N MET A 182 0.91 -2.71 6.82
CA MET A 182 1.95 -1.70 7.03
C MET A 182 1.35 -0.55 7.84
N TRP A 183 1.96 -0.24 8.98
CA TRP A 183 1.61 0.89 9.83
C TRP A 183 2.66 2.00 9.66
N ILE A 184 2.19 3.23 9.53
CA ILE A 184 3.03 4.40 9.28
C ILE A 184 2.75 5.47 10.33
N ASP A 185 3.81 5.89 11.01
CA ASP A 185 3.77 7.03 11.93
C ASP A 185 3.75 8.36 11.16
N THR A 186 2.62 9.04 11.17
CA THR A 186 2.42 10.34 10.52
C THR A 186 3.05 11.53 11.25
N THR A 187 3.61 11.33 12.44
CA THR A 187 4.42 12.34 13.14
C THR A 187 5.88 12.34 12.67
N LEU A 188 6.36 11.20 12.14
CA LEU A 188 7.67 11.06 11.49
C LEU A 188 7.59 11.10 9.96
N ALA A 189 6.42 10.80 9.38
CA ALA A 189 6.20 10.81 7.94
C ALA A 189 5.17 11.88 7.51
N LYS A 190 5.34 12.40 6.29
CA LYS A 190 4.36 13.24 5.58
C LYS A 190 3.92 12.53 4.32
N ALA A 191 2.65 12.63 3.98
CA ALA A 191 2.07 12.04 2.78
C ALA A 191 2.23 12.97 1.56
N MET A 192 2.33 12.35 0.39
CA MET A 192 2.25 13.00 -0.92
C MET A 192 1.43 12.10 -1.83
N PHE A 193 0.54 12.70 -2.62
CA PHE A 193 -0.22 12.00 -3.64
C PHE A 193 0.34 12.32 -5.02
N ILE A 194 0.63 11.28 -5.80
CA ILE A 194 1.13 11.42 -7.17
C ILE A 194 0.07 10.87 -8.12
N PRO A 195 -0.55 11.72 -8.96
CA PRO A 195 -1.40 11.27 -10.04
C PRO A 195 -0.58 10.44 -11.02
N GLY A 196 -1.14 9.35 -11.54
CA GLY A 196 -0.52 8.56 -12.59
C GLY A 196 -0.48 9.33 -13.91
N TYR A 197 0.32 8.85 -14.86
CA TYR A 197 0.37 9.49 -16.17
C TYR A 197 -0.90 9.31 -17.01
N GLU A 198 -1.72 8.32 -16.66
CA GLU A 198 -2.97 7.99 -17.35
C GLU A 198 -4.17 8.15 -16.42
N GLU A 199 -4.06 7.70 -15.17
CA GLU A 199 -5.15 7.68 -14.19
C GLU A 199 -4.72 8.35 -12.86
N PRO A 200 -5.56 9.23 -12.28
CA PRO A 200 -6.86 9.69 -12.78
C PRO A 200 -6.76 10.58 -14.02
N ALA A 201 -7.55 10.28 -15.04
CA ALA A 201 -7.54 11.04 -16.30
C ALA A 201 -8.13 12.45 -16.15
N GLY A 202 -7.67 13.39 -16.98
CA GLY A 202 -8.24 14.73 -17.13
C GLY A 202 -7.79 15.77 -16.10
N GLY A 203 -6.95 15.39 -15.14
CA GLY A 203 -6.42 16.28 -14.11
C GLY A 203 -4.96 16.69 -14.33
N PRO A 204 -4.42 17.58 -13.47
CA PRO A 204 -3.00 17.87 -13.45
C PRO A 204 -2.18 16.62 -13.18
N ASN A 205 -1.07 16.47 -13.91
CA ASN A 205 -0.11 15.38 -13.72
C ASN A 205 1.31 15.96 -13.64
N PRO A 206 1.66 16.61 -12.51
CA PRO A 206 2.91 17.36 -12.39
C PRO A 206 4.16 16.49 -12.37
N PHE A 207 4.04 15.19 -12.08
CA PHE A 207 5.17 14.30 -11.87
C PHE A 207 5.20 13.09 -12.81
N ASN A 208 4.28 13.02 -13.78
CA ASN A 208 4.17 11.92 -14.74
C ASN A 208 4.10 10.53 -14.08
N GLY A 209 3.38 10.43 -12.95
CA GLY A 209 3.27 9.18 -12.19
C GLY A 209 4.51 8.74 -11.40
N ALA A 210 5.56 9.55 -11.33
CA ALA A 210 6.83 9.19 -10.69
C ALA A 210 7.11 10.05 -9.46
N LEU A 211 7.65 9.47 -8.38
CA LEU A 211 8.25 10.27 -7.30
C LEU A 211 9.49 11.04 -7.84
N PRO A 212 9.52 12.38 -7.71
CA PRO A 212 10.69 13.17 -8.06
C PRO A 212 11.98 12.65 -7.42
N GLN A 213 13.07 12.60 -8.19
CA GLN A 213 14.31 11.96 -7.78
C GLN A 213 14.98 12.63 -6.57
N ASP A 214 14.76 13.94 -6.38
CA ASP A 214 15.22 14.71 -5.21
C ASP A 214 14.52 14.31 -3.90
N LEU A 215 13.37 13.61 -3.98
CA LEU A 215 12.65 13.08 -2.83
C LEU A 215 13.01 11.62 -2.51
N TRP A 216 13.78 10.94 -3.37
CA TRP A 216 14.20 9.57 -3.13
C TRP A 216 15.02 9.37 -1.84
N PRO A 217 15.88 10.31 -1.39
CA PRO A 217 16.61 10.16 -0.12
C PRO A 217 15.73 10.15 1.13
N VAL A 218 14.44 10.49 1.00
CA VAL A 218 13.51 10.60 2.11
C VAL A 218 12.24 9.76 1.95
N VAL A 219 12.16 8.89 0.94
CA VAL A 219 10.97 8.03 0.76
C VAL A 219 10.99 6.86 1.74
N LEU A 220 9.95 6.71 2.54
CA LEU A 220 9.86 5.67 3.57
C LEU A 220 9.00 4.49 3.13
N ALA A 221 7.88 4.80 2.47
CA ALA A 221 6.93 3.82 1.95
C ALA A 221 6.11 4.41 0.81
N ASN A 222 5.59 3.55 -0.06
CA ASN A 222 4.56 3.93 -1.02
C ASN A 222 3.67 2.75 -1.39
N PHE A 223 2.46 3.08 -1.83
CA PHE A 223 1.48 2.09 -2.26
C PHE A 223 0.51 2.65 -3.31
N ASN A 224 -0.20 1.75 -3.98
CA ASN A 224 -1.12 2.08 -5.07
C ASN A 224 -2.27 2.99 -4.64
N GLY A 225 -2.80 3.75 -5.60
CA GLY A 225 -3.97 4.59 -5.42
C GLY A 225 -5.30 3.83 -5.56
N ALA A 226 -6.37 4.57 -5.84
CA ALA A 226 -7.73 4.04 -5.91
C ALA A 226 -8.08 3.57 -7.34
N PHE A 227 -9.25 2.95 -7.50
CA PHE A 227 -9.76 2.55 -8.81
C PHE A 227 -9.80 3.69 -9.82
N ARG A 228 -9.72 3.37 -11.11
CA ARG A 228 -10.01 4.30 -12.21
C ARG A 228 -11.28 5.08 -11.91
N LEU A 229 -11.37 6.33 -12.37
CA LEU A 229 -12.54 7.17 -12.09
C LEU A 229 -13.86 6.54 -12.57
N GLY A 230 -13.83 5.79 -13.67
CA GLY A 230 -15.00 5.05 -14.17
C GLY A 230 -15.47 3.93 -13.23
N ASP A 231 -14.57 3.37 -12.42
CA ASP A 231 -14.82 2.21 -11.56
C ASP A 231 -14.96 2.59 -10.07
N SER A 232 -14.50 3.78 -9.68
CA SER A 232 -14.42 4.20 -8.27
C SER A 232 -15.77 4.57 -7.64
N MET A 233 -16.80 4.79 -8.46
CA MET A 233 -18.07 5.41 -8.07
C MET A 233 -17.93 6.77 -7.36
N GLY A 234 -16.75 7.38 -7.40
CA GLY A 234 -16.40 8.60 -6.67
C GLY A 234 -15.66 9.59 -7.55
N GLY A 235 -15.32 10.73 -6.96
CA GLY A 235 -14.61 11.82 -7.62
C GLY A 235 -13.13 11.89 -7.31
N TYR A 236 -12.53 12.94 -7.84
CA TYR A 236 -11.13 13.28 -7.66
C TYR A 236 -10.94 14.78 -7.82
N ALA A 237 -10.21 15.37 -6.88
CA ALA A 237 -9.73 16.74 -6.99
C ALA A 237 -8.23 16.80 -6.72
N TYR A 238 -7.55 17.72 -7.40
CA TYR A 238 -6.11 17.92 -7.24
C TYR A 238 -5.75 19.40 -7.43
N ASP A 239 -4.93 19.92 -6.52
CA ASP A 239 -4.46 21.30 -6.51
C ASP A 239 -5.57 22.37 -6.63
N GLY A 240 -6.75 22.07 -6.07
CA GLY A 240 -7.93 22.95 -6.13
C GLY A 240 -8.86 22.72 -7.34
N ASP A 241 -8.44 21.92 -8.32
CA ASP A 241 -9.25 21.54 -9.48
C ASP A 241 -10.08 20.30 -9.17
N GLU A 242 -11.41 20.40 -9.22
CA GLU A 242 -12.31 19.25 -9.18
C GLU A 242 -12.33 18.57 -10.56
N VAL A 243 -11.40 17.63 -10.75
CA VAL A 243 -11.18 16.89 -12.00
C VAL A 243 -12.37 15.96 -12.31
N ALA A 244 -12.90 15.30 -11.29
CA ALA A 244 -14.10 14.48 -11.37
C ALA A 244 -14.98 14.74 -10.15
N ARG A 245 -16.29 14.80 -10.39
CA ARG A 245 -17.26 15.26 -9.39
C ARG A 245 -17.14 14.48 -8.08
N LEU A 246 -16.91 15.19 -6.99
CA LEU A 246 -16.89 14.58 -5.65
C LEU A 246 -18.31 14.20 -5.22
N VAL A 247 -18.46 13.00 -4.67
CA VAL A 247 -19.75 12.40 -4.35
C VAL A 247 -19.88 12.19 -2.84
N ASP A 248 -20.98 12.66 -2.26
CA ASP A 248 -21.30 12.48 -0.85
C ASP A 248 -21.42 11.00 -0.47
N GLY A 249 -20.95 10.66 0.73
CA GLY A 249 -21.00 9.31 1.27
C GLY A 249 -19.89 8.37 0.81
N LYS A 250 -19.04 8.79 -0.14
CA LYS A 250 -17.90 7.99 -0.61
C LYS A 250 -16.73 8.02 0.38
N GLY A 251 -16.05 6.88 0.48
CA GLY A 251 -14.77 6.78 1.17
C GLY A 251 -13.76 7.67 0.45
N THR A 252 -13.04 8.47 1.22
CA THR A 252 -12.19 9.53 0.73
C THR A 252 -10.88 9.55 1.49
N THR A 253 -9.78 9.64 0.75
CA THR A 253 -8.47 10.03 1.29
C THR A 253 -8.16 11.45 0.84
N VAL A 254 -7.84 12.31 1.80
CA VAL A 254 -7.39 13.68 1.57
C VAL A 254 -5.91 13.77 1.92
N VAL A 255 -5.11 14.29 1.00
CA VAL A 255 -3.73 14.72 1.27
C VAL A 255 -3.69 16.25 1.24
N TYR A 256 -3.27 16.85 2.34
CA TYR A 256 -3.15 18.29 2.49
C TYR A 256 -1.79 18.78 1.98
N ARG A 257 -1.69 20.08 1.69
CA ARG A 257 -0.47 20.72 1.18
C ARG A 257 0.71 20.64 2.15
N ASP A 258 0.47 20.52 3.45
CA ASP A 258 1.49 20.32 4.49
C ASP A 258 1.93 18.84 4.63
N GLY A 259 1.35 17.95 3.82
CA GLY A 259 1.58 16.51 3.86
C GLY A 259 0.85 15.77 4.98
N THR A 260 -0.11 16.43 5.66
CA THR A 260 -1.08 15.72 6.50
C THR A 260 -1.99 14.86 5.62
N ILE A 261 -2.36 13.67 6.10
CA ILE A 261 -3.28 12.75 5.41
C ILE A 261 -4.46 12.41 6.31
N LYS A 262 -5.65 12.35 5.73
CA LYS A 262 -6.88 11.95 6.41
C LYS A 262 -7.67 10.96 5.57
N VAL A 263 -8.30 9.99 6.24
CA VAL A 263 -9.24 9.03 5.63
C VAL A 263 -10.60 9.20 6.30
N GLY A 264 -11.67 9.20 5.52
CA GLY A 264 -13.03 9.41 6.03
C GLY A 264 -14.08 9.42 4.93
N LYS A 265 -15.28 9.89 5.25
CA LYS A 265 -16.45 9.94 4.37
C LYS A 265 -16.71 11.35 3.88
N TRP A 266 -16.79 11.54 2.57
CA TRP A 266 -17.10 12.84 1.98
C TRP A 266 -18.50 13.32 2.34
N GLY A 267 -18.64 14.62 2.58
CA GLY A 267 -19.88 15.26 3.01
C GLY A 267 -20.20 15.06 4.51
N ARG A 268 -19.53 14.14 5.19
CA ARG A 268 -19.56 13.98 6.66
C ARG A 268 -18.32 14.59 7.31
N ASP A 269 -17.15 14.14 6.87
CA ASP A 269 -15.87 14.46 7.52
C ASP A 269 -15.12 15.57 6.77
N PHE A 270 -15.42 15.72 5.48
CA PHE A 270 -14.71 16.63 4.60
C PHE A 270 -15.68 17.48 3.77
N THR A 271 -15.24 18.71 3.56
CA THR A 271 -15.72 19.60 2.50
C THR A 271 -14.48 20.10 1.77
N LEU A 272 -14.61 20.44 0.48
CA LEU A 272 -13.46 20.87 -0.31
C LEU A 272 -12.90 22.18 0.24
N THR A 273 -11.60 22.21 0.52
CA THR A 273 -10.89 23.39 1.01
C THR A 273 -9.60 23.61 0.23
N THR A 274 -9.09 24.85 0.22
CA THR A 274 -7.96 25.25 -0.62
C THR A 274 -6.60 24.70 -0.16
N ASP A 275 -6.52 24.24 1.08
CA ASP A 275 -5.35 23.59 1.68
C ASP A 275 -5.24 22.10 1.35
N MET A 276 -6.26 21.51 0.72
CA MET A 276 -6.19 20.15 0.19
C MET A 276 -5.36 20.14 -1.10
N MET A 277 -4.34 19.28 -1.15
CA MET A 277 -3.56 19.02 -2.36
C MET A 277 -4.25 17.97 -3.24
N ALA A 278 -4.79 16.91 -2.63
CA ALA A 278 -5.51 15.87 -3.34
C ALA A 278 -6.71 15.40 -2.52
N VAL A 279 -7.85 15.22 -3.18
CA VAL A 279 -9.02 14.51 -2.66
C VAL A 279 -9.25 13.33 -3.58
N ARG A 280 -9.01 12.12 -3.07
CA ARG A 280 -9.20 10.90 -3.84
C ARG A 280 -10.29 10.06 -3.22
N GLN A 281 -11.40 9.91 -3.95
CA GLN A 281 -12.48 9.04 -3.54
C GLN A 281 -12.34 7.67 -4.17
N ASN A 282 -12.90 6.69 -3.46
CA ASN A 282 -13.20 5.38 -4.00
C ASN A 282 -14.61 4.97 -3.53
N LEU A 283 -14.90 3.68 -3.51
CA LEU A 283 -16.16 3.12 -2.98
C LEU A 283 -16.50 3.61 -1.56
N ASN A 284 -17.63 3.17 -1.03
CA ASN A 284 -17.99 3.49 0.35
C ASN A 284 -16.95 2.94 1.33
N LEU A 285 -16.86 3.54 2.52
CA LEU A 285 -15.98 3.06 3.58
C LEU A 285 -16.27 1.59 3.93
N ILE A 286 -15.20 0.82 4.16
CA ILE A 286 -15.25 -0.58 4.63
C ILE A 286 -15.07 -0.69 6.15
N VAL A 287 -14.52 0.35 6.77
CA VAL A 287 -14.50 0.55 8.22
C VAL A 287 -15.00 1.96 8.49
N ASP A 288 -15.97 2.10 9.38
CA ASP A 288 -16.62 3.36 9.75
C ASP A 288 -16.77 3.40 11.28
N HIS A 289 -16.20 4.39 11.95
CA HIS A 289 -16.10 4.47 13.41
C HIS A 289 -15.52 3.21 14.09
N GLY A 290 -14.56 2.55 13.42
CA GLY A 290 -13.90 1.35 13.93
C GLY A 290 -14.72 0.06 13.81
N GLU A 291 -15.86 0.12 13.14
CA GLU A 291 -16.69 -1.06 12.84
C GLU A 291 -16.61 -1.41 11.36
N SER A 292 -16.54 -2.70 11.06
CA SER A 292 -16.63 -3.19 9.67
C SER A 292 -18.02 -2.89 9.12
N THR A 293 -18.09 -2.26 7.95
CA THR A 293 -19.34 -2.09 7.20
C THR A 293 -19.61 -3.25 6.24
N VAL A 294 -18.67 -4.19 6.15
CA VAL A 294 -18.77 -5.42 5.35
C VAL A 294 -19.51 -6.46 6.18
N THR A 295 -20.74 -6.80 5.78
CA THR A 295 -21.65 -7.64 6.58
C THR A 295 -21.51 -9.14 6.27
N SER A 296 -20.82 -9.51 5.19
CA SER A 296 -20.45 -10.90 4.91
C SER A 296 -19.20 -11.02 4.05
N ALA A 297 -18.55 -12.19 4.07
CA ALA A 297 -17.47 -12.53 3.12
C ALA A 297 -17.94 -12.50 1.64
N SER A 298 -19.26 -12.57 1.43
CA SER A 298 -19.94 -12.50 0.14
C SER A 298 -20.47 -11.11 -0.21
N ASP A 299 -20.25 -10.10 0.65
CA ASP A 299 -20.70 -8.74 0.41
C ASP A 299 -19.88 -8.15 -0.73
N ASN A 300 -20.47 -8.25 -1.91
CA ASN A 300 -20.09 -7.48 -3.07
C ASN A 300 -20.52 -6.03 -2.83
N VAL A 301 -19.86 -5.31 -1.90
CA VAL A 301 -20.02 -3.86 -1.68
C VAL A 301 -19.63 -3.13 -2.97
N VAL A 302 -20.48 -3.20 -3.99
CA VAL A 302 -20.32 -2.75 -5.38
C VAL A 302 -18.85 -2.65 -5.81
N TRP A 303 -18.10 -3.73 -5.57
CA TRP A 303 -16.76 -3.93 -6.11
C TRP A 303 -17.00 -4.32 -7.56
N GLY A 304 -16.59 -3.50 -8.54
CA GLY A 304 -16.89 -3.74 -9.96
C GLY A 304 -16.78 -5.24 -10.37
N ALA A 305 -17.72 -5.68 -11.21
CA ALA A 305 -17.79 -6.97 -11.93
C ALA A 305 -17.40 -8.31 -11.23
N THR A 306 -17.11 -8.40 -9.94
CA THR A 306 -16.76 -9.68 -9.29
C THR A 306 -18.00 -10.38 -8.74
N THR A 307 -18.60 -11.27 -9.53
CA THR A 307 -19.83 -12.01 -9.18
C THR A 307 -19.58 -13.43 -8.65
N ASP A 308 -18.81 -13.60 -7.58
CA ASP A 308 -18.90 -14.83 -6.77
C ASP A 308 -18.63 -14.66 -5.27
N LYS A 309 -19.26 -15.57 -4.49
CA LYS A 309 -19.70 -15.35 -3.10
C LYS A 309 -18.62 -15.59 -2.04
N GLU A 310 -17.38 -15.88 -2.43
CA GLU A 310 -16.23 -15.99 -1.52
C GLU A 310 -15.01 -15.22 -2.04
N SER A 311 -15.16 -14.50 -3.18
CA SER A 311 -14.12 -13.98 -4.08
C SER A 311 -12.83 -13.58 -3.37
N LEU A 312 -11.92 -14.53 -3.13
CA LEU A 312 -10.60 -14.25 -2.58
C LEU A 312 -9.74 -13.70 -3.71
N ALA A 313 -9.21 -12.50 -3.50
CA ALA A 313 -8.47 -11.78 -4.52
C ALA A 313 -7.31 -11.04 -3.88
N TRP A 314 -6.44 -10.51 -4.73
CA TRP A 314 -5.58 -9.42 -4.32
C TRP A 314 -6.44 -8.22 -3.96
N ARG A 315 -6.36 -7.79 -2.70
CA ARG A 315 -7.08 -6.63 -2.21
C ARG A 315 -6.14 -5.70 -1.46
N ALA A 316 -6.46 -4.41 -1.53
CA ALA A 316 -5.76 -3.35 -0.85
C ALA A 316 -6.73 -2.35 -0.20
N ALA A 317 -6.33 -1.78 0.94
CA ALA A 317 -7.04 -0.69 1.58
C ALA A 317 -6.10 0.23 2.35
N ILE A 318 -6.54 1.47 2.48
CA ILE A 318 -5.94 2.47 3.37
C ILE A 318 -6.94 2.79 4.49
N GLY A 319 -6.43 2.79 5.71
CA GLY A 319 -7.17 3.14 6.91
C GLY A 319 -6.41 4.14 7.78
N GLN A 320 -7.16 4.90 8.58
CA GLN A 320 -6.60 5.80 9.57
C GLN A 320 -7.05 5.42 10.98
N ARG A 321 -6.12 5.39 11.93
CA ARG A 321 -6.40 5.18 13.36
C ARG A 321 -6.73 6.51 14.05
N ALA A 322 -7.25 6.44 15.27
CA ALA A 322 -7.64 7.61 16.05
C ALA A 322 -6.47 8.56 16.38
N ASP A 323 -5.25 8.03 16.48
CA ASP A 323 -4.01 8.79 16.68
C ASP A 323 -3.50 9.49 15.41
N GLY A 324 -4.15 9.28 14.27
CA GLY A 324 -3.79 9.84 12.97
C GLY A 324 -2.86 8.97 12.12
N SER A 325 -2.26 7.93 12.70
CA SER A 325 -1.41 6.97 11.96
C SER A 325 -2.19 6.27 10.84
N ILE A 326 -1.46 5.90 9.79
CA ILE A 326 -2.03 5.22 8.62
C ILE A 326 -1.72 3.73 8.68
N VAL A 327 -2.71 2.92 8.32
CA VAL A 327 -2.57 1.48 8.09
C VAL A 327 -2.91 1.19 6.64
N TYR A 328 -1.98 0.60 5.92
CA TYR A 328 -2.23 -0.02 4.61
C TYR A 328 -2.28 -1.54 4.79
N VAL A 329 -3.25 -2.20 4.18
CA VAL A 329 -3.29 -3.67 4.10
C VAL A 329 -3.32 -4.05 2.63
N GLY A 330 -2.45 -4.98 2.21
CA GLY A 330 -2.38 -5.43 0.82
C GLY A 330 -1.83 -6.84 0.69
N SER A 331 -2.62 -7.79 0.20
CA SER A 331 -2.20 -9.20 0.06
C SER A 331 -3.06 -9.96 -0.95
N PRO A 332 -2.55 -11.08 -1.50
CA PRO A 332 -3.36 -12.03 -2.25
C PRO A 332 -4.35 -12.76 -1.34
N PHE A 333 -5.33 -13.41 -1.95
CA PHE A 333 -6.27 -14.31 -1.27
C PHE A 333 -7.01 -13.71 -0.07
N LEU A 334 -7.27 -12.40 -0.09
CA LEU A 334 -8.07 -11.74 0.95
C LEU A 334 -9.53 -11.72 0.54
N SER A 335 -10.45 -11.97 1.48
CA SER A 335 -11.89 -11.66 1.36
C SER A 335 -12.15 -10.18 1.69
N ALA A 336 -13.29 -9.62 1.28
CA ALA A 336 -13.66 -8.25 1.67
C ALA A 336 -13.82 -8.14 3.19
N GLN A 337 -14.45 -9.15 3.80
CA GLN A 337 -14.60 -9.25 5.25
C GLN A 337 -13.23 -9.40 5.93
N GLY A 338 -12.37 -10.30 5.46
CA GLY A 338 -11.04 -10.50 6.03
C GLY A 338 -10.16 -9.25 5.98
N LEU A 339 -10.30 -8.43 4.91
CA LEU A 339 -9.65 -7.13 4.81
C LEU A 339 -10.17 -6.15 5.88
N ALA A 340 -11.49 -5.99 5.98
CA ALA A 340 -12.11 -5.09 6.96
C ALA A 340 -11.81 -5.51 8.41
N ASP A 341 -11.95 -6.80 8.73
CA ASP A 341 -11.67 -7.37 10.05
C ASP A 341 -10.19 -7.21 10.44
N THR A 342 -9.27 -7.25 9.47
CA THR A 342 -7.85 -6.98 9.72
C THR A 342 -7.60 -5.50 10.05
N LEU A 343 -8.25 -4.57 9.35
CA LEU A 343 -8.18 -3.13 9.65
C LEU A 343 -8.78 -2.80 11.02
N VAL A 344 -9.94 -3.38 11.35
CA VAL A 344 -10.57 -3.23 12.67
C VAL A 344 -9.65 -3.74 13.78
N ARG A 345 -9.02 -4.91 13.60
CA ARG A 345 -8.00 -5.42 14.55
C ARG A 345 -6.78 -4.52 14.67
N ALA A 346 -6.41 -3.81 13.61
CA ALA A 346 -5.37 -2.78 13.64
C ALA A 346 -5.81 -1.48 14.35
N GLY A 347 -7.06 -1.38 14.80
CA GLY A 347 -7.62 -0.20 15.48
C GLY A 347 -7.93 0.96 14.55
N VAL A 348 -8.07 0.70 13.24
CA VAL A 348 -8.48 1.69 12.25
C VAL A 348 -9.90 2.18 12.54
N GLN A 349 -10.13 3.48 12.42
CA GLN A 349 -11.44 4.11 12.61
C GLN A 349 -12.19 4.27 11.29
N GLU A 350 -11.49 4.74 10.26
CA GLU A 350 -12.06 4.95 8.93
C GLU A 350 -11.16 4.26 7.90
N ALA A 351 -11.75 3.48 7.00
CA ALA A 351 -11.00 2.86 5.92
C ALA A 351 -11.77 2.84 4.62
N MET A 352 -11.05 3.10 3.54
CA MET A 352 -11.51 2.84 2.18
C MET A 352 -10.55 1.90 1.49
N VAL A 353 -11.08 1.20 0.51
CA VAL A 353 -10.29 0.39 -0.40
C VAL A 353 -9.50 1.18 -1.42
N LEU A 354 -8.50 0.50 -1.96
CA LEU A 354 -7.67 0.96 -3.04
C LEU A 354 -7.87 0.08 -4.28
N ASP A 355 -7.17 0.38 -5.37
CA ASP A 355 -7.18 -0.46 -6.56
C ASP A 355 -6.72 -1.89 -6.19
N MET A 356 -7.37 -2.87 -6.80
CA MET A 356 -7.30 -4.28 -6.42
C MET A 356 -7.16 -5.15 -7.67
N ASN A 357 -6.93 -6.45 -7.47
CA ASN A 357 -6.35 -7.40 -8.43
C ASN A 357 -4.83 -7.54 -8.30
N ASN A 358 -4.33 -8.61 -8.92
CA ASN A 358 -2.94 -9.03 -8.84
C ASN A 358 -1.96 -7.99 -9.40
N TRP A 359 -2.40 -7.11 -10.29
CA TRP A 359 -1.55 -6.15 -10.99
C TRP A 359 -1.42 -4.82 -10.26
N TRP A 360 -2.54 -4.33 -9.71
CA TRP A 360 -2.63 -2.99 -9.13
C TRP A 360 -2.30 -2.94 -7.64
N THR A 361 -2.51 -4.03 -6.91
CA THR A 361 -2.15 -4.10 -5.49
C THR A 361 -0.64 -4.07 -5.32
N ALA A 362 -0.12 -3.00 -4.73
CA ALA A 362 1.31 -2.78 -4.60
C ALA A 362 1.61 -1.91 -3.39
N GLY A 363 2.37 -2.47 -2.44
CA GLY A 363 2.90 -1.74 -1.28
C GLY A 363 4.39 -2.01 -1.13
N PHE A 364 5.15 -0.97 -0.86
CA PHE A 364 6.60 -1.00 -0.75
C PHE A 364 7.07 -0.15 0.44
N TYR A 365 8.18 -0.56 1.05
CA TYR A 365 8.91 0.23 2.04
C TYR A 365 10.40 0.29 1.67
N PHE A 366 11.11 1.27 2.21
CA PHE A 366 12.43 1.63 1.72
C PHE A 366 13.47 1.72 2.84
N ARG A 367 14.62 1.11 2.57
CA ARG A 367 15.90 1.44 3.21
C ARG A 367 16.67 2.40 2.32
N HIS A 368 17.74 3.00 2.85
CA HIS A 368 18.60 3.89 2.08
C HIS A 368 20.07 3.53 2.21
N LYS A 369 20.79 3.64 1.10
CA LYS A 369 22.25 3.67 1.11
C LYS A 369 22.75 4.98 1.74
N ALA A 370 24.05 5.02 2.03
CA ALA A 370 24.70 6.22 2.58
C ALA A 370 24.57 7.47 1.67
N ASP A 371 24.40 7.27 0.36
CA ASP A 371 24.24 8.33 -0.64
C ASP A 371 22.77 8.74 -0.83
N GLY A 372 21.83 8.20 -0.04
CA GLY A 372 20.40 8.47 -0.16
C GLY A 372 19.70 7.65 -1.25
N THR A 373 20.39 6.72 -1.93
CA THR A 373 19.73 5.84 -2.90
C THR A 373 18.75 4.90 -2.19
N PRO A 374 17.47 4.84 -2.59
CA PRO A 374 16.49 3.96 -1.98
C PRO A 374 16.73 2.50 -2.37
N LEU A 375 16.56 1.62 -1.40
CA LEU A 375 16.53 0.16 -1.53
C LEU A 375 15.11 -0.29 -1.20
N CYS A 376 14.36 -0.67 -2.23
CA CYS A 376 12.95 -1.01 -2.10
C CYS A 376 12.74 -2.45 -1.66
N ARG A 377 11.69 -2.66 -0.86
CA ARG A 377 11.18 -3.97 -0.47
C ARG A 377 9.70 -4.07 -0.79
N LYS A 378 9.29 -5.25 -1.27
CA LYS A 378 7.88 -5.60 -1.45
C LYS A 378 7.28 -5.91 -0.10
N LEU A 379 6.15 -5.29 0.23
CA LEU A 379 5.38 -5.64 1.41
C LEU A 379 4.97 -7.13 1.37
N GLU A 380 4.56 -7.58 0.19
CA GLU A 380 4.23 -8.96 -0.13
C GLU A 380 5.10 -9.46 -1.30
N PRO A 381 5.92 -10.51 -1.12
CA PRO A 381 6.82 -11.02 -2.16
C PRO A 381 6.15 -11.32 -3.50
N MET A 382 4.87 -11.72 -3.49
CA MET A 382 4.11 -12.05 -4.70
C MET A 382 3.65 -10.84 -5.53
N ILE A 383 3.83 -9.60 -5.06
CA ILE A 383 3.47 -8.40 -5.83
C ILE A 383 4.21 -8.47 -7.18
N PRO A 384 3.56 -8.28 -8.35
CA PRO A 384 4.23 -8.34 -9.64
C PRO A 384 5.18 -7.14 -9.85
N GLU A 385 5.84 -7.07 -11.00
CA GLU A 385 6.75 -5.99 -11.39
C GLU A 385 7.86 -5.64 -10.36
N GLY A 386 8.59 -4.55 -10.59
CA GLY A 386 9.61 -4.03 -9.67
C GLY A 386 9.00 -3.27 -8.49
N CYS A 387 9.69 -3.27 -7.36
CA CYS A 387 9.33 -2.44 -6.19
C CYS A 387 9.70 -0.95 -6.35
N ASP A 388 10.32 -0.58 -7.48
CA ASP A 388 10.66 0.77 -7.87
C ASP A 388 9.61 1.41 -8.80
N ARG A 389 8.47 0.75 -9.04
CA ARG A 389 7.50 1.21 -10.05
C ARG A 389 6.94 2.62 -9.77
N PHE A 390 6.77 3.01 -8.51
CA PHE A 390 6.30 4.36 -8.16
C PHE A 390 7.44 5.40 -8.05
N LEU A 391 8.70 4.97 -8.18
CA LEU A 391 9.85 5.86 -8.33
C LEU A 391 10.06 6.26 -9.80
N ARG A 392 9.37 5.60 -10.73
CA ARG A 392 9.46 5.79 -12.17
C ARG A 392 8.10 6.20 -12.72
N PRO A 393 8.03 6.73 -13.96
CA PRO A 393 6.74 7.05 -14.56
C PRO A 393 5.81 5.84 -14.56
N TYR A 394 4.62 6.02 -13.98
CA TYR A 394 3.64 4.96 -13.82
C TYR A 394 2.23 5.44 -14.16
N LYS A 395 1.43 4.59 -14.80
CA LYS A 395 0.11 4.96 -15.31
C LYS A 395 -0.92 5.25 -14.23
N ARG A 396 -0.80 4.63 -13.05
CA ARG A 396 -1.75 4.79 -11.94
C ARG A 396 -1.21 5.68 -10.84
N ASP A 397 -2.13 6.26 -10.10
CA ASP A 397 -1.84 7.06 -8.93
C ASP A 397 -1.22 6.24 -7.79
N SER A 398 -0.52 6.95 -6.91
CA SER A 398 0.10 6.35 -5.73
C SER A 398 0.15 7.31 -4.55
N PHE A 399 0.12 6.74 -3.35
CA PHE A 399 0.41 7.42 -2.10
C PHE A 399 1.88 7.21 -1.74
N GLN A 400 2.56 8.29 -1.41
CA GLN A 400 3.97 8.33 -1.03
C GLN A 400 4.07 8.84 0.40
N PHE A 401 4.95 8.23 1.21
CA PHE A 401 5.25 8.66 2.57
C PHE A 401 6.71 9.03 2.66
N LEU A 402 6.97 10.30 2.99
CA LEU A 402 8.29 10.90 3.02
C LEU A 402 8.66 11.25 4.46
N ALA A 403 9.94 11.16 4.82
CA ALA A 403 10.42 11.56 6.13
C ALA A 403 10.18 13.06 6.39
N ARG A 404 9.77 13.40 7.61
CA ARG A 404 9.75 14.78 8.12
C ARG A 404 11.11 15.23 8.64
N GLY A 405 11.93 14.28 9.09
CA GLY A 405 13.26 14.49 9.67
C GLY A 405 14.40 13.90 8.83
N ALA A 406 15.58 13.77 9.44
CA ALA A 406 16.74 13.18 8.79
C ALA A 406 16.59 11.66 8.71
N VAL A 407 16.90 11.09 7.55
CA VAL A 407 16.85 9.63 7.36
C VAL A 407 18.19 9.02 7.75
N SER A 408 18.16 7.98 8.60
CA SER A 408 19.33 7.22 9.03
C SER A 408 19.14 5.72 8.82
N ARG A 409 20.27 5.00 8.79
CA ARG A 409 20.32 3.55 8.58
C ARG A 409 19.95 2.77 9.83
#